data_AF-A0A2P6W651-F1
#
_entry.id   AF-A0A2P6W651-F1
#
_cell.length_a   1.000
_cell.length_b   1.000
_cell.length_c   1.000
_cell.angle_alpha   90.00
_cell.angle_beta   90.00
_cell.angle_gamma   90.00
#
_symmetry.space_group_name_H-M   'P 1'
#
loop_
_entity.id
_entity.type
_entity.pdbx_description
1 polymer ?
#
loop_
_entity_poly.entity_id
_entity_poly.type
_entity_poly.pdbx_seq_one_letter_code
_entity_poly.pdbx_strand_id
1 'polypeptide(L)'
;MDYTIQELPEEERPREKLEALGAEDMTSVELLSIILRTGTQGKNVKELSSEILNEYSVSELGNQGLESLKEFEGISRVKAGQLKALGELSRRAERAERETIENLSDVRAEVGDMKFLDSEILRVFYLNSGNEVV
;
A
#
# COMPACT_ATOMS: atom_id res chain seq x y z
N MET A 1 0.71 -0.20 26.57
CA MET A 1 -0.02 -0.99 27.60
C MET A 1 0.57 -2.39 27.55
N ASP A 2 0.93 -2.99 28.69
CA ASP A 2 1.52 -4.34 28.73
C ASP A 2 0.45 -5.41 28.52
N TYR A 3 -0.02 -5.57 27.27
CA TYR A 3 -0.78 -6.74 26.85
C TYR A 3 -0.17 -7.33 25.59
N THR A 4 -0.19 -8.66 25.53
CA THR A 4 0.15 -9.45 24.36
C THR A 4 -1.06 -9.53 23.42
N ILE A 5 -0.82 -9.74 22.13
CA ILE A 5 -1.92 -9.90 21.17
C ILE A 5 -2.80 -11.11 21.50
N GLN A 6 -2.25 -12.13 22.15
CA GLN A 6 -3.02 -13.32 22.56
C GLN A 6 -3.99 -13.03 23.71
N GLU A 7 -3.79 -11.95 24.47
CA GLU A 7 -4.70 -11.56 25.55
C GLU A 7 -5.90 -10.74 25.06
N LEU A 8 -5.86 -10.26 23.81
CA LEU A 8 -7.02 -9.63 23.19
C LEU A 8 -8.13 -10.67 22.94
N PRO A 9 -9.41 -10.26 23.03
CA PRO A 9 -10.52 -11.03 22.48
C PRO A 9 -10.20 -11.48 21.05
N GLU A 10 -10.60 -12.69 20.69
CA GLU A 10 -10.24 -13.30 19.39
C GLU A 10 -10.63 -12.40 18.21
N GLU A 11 -11.82 -11.79 18.29
CA GLU A 11 -12.34 -10.79 17.34
C GLU A 11 -11.52 -9.50 17.22
N GLU A 12 -10.68 -9.17 18.20
CA GLU A 12 -9.79 -8.00 18.15
C GLU A 12 -8.36 -8.35 17.73
N ARG A 13 -8.03 -9.64 17.63
CA ARG A 13 -6.71 -10.09 17.18
C ARG A 13 -6.62 -9.86 15.66
N PRO A 14 -5.53 -9.28 15.15
CA PRO A 14 -5.50 -8.82 13.76
C PRO A 14 -5.78 -9.91 12.71
N ARG A 15 -5.30 -11.14 12.89
CA ARG A 15 -5.48 -12.19 11.87
C ARG A 15 -6.88 -12.77 11.89
N GLU A 16 -7.40 -13.00 13.09
CA GLU A 16 -8.73 -13.51 13.33
C GLU A 16 -9.78 -12.48 12.89
N LYS A 17 -9.54 -11.19 13.16
CA LYS A 17 -10.35 -10.08 12.64
C LYS A 17 -10.32 -10.03 11.10
N LEU A 18 -9.14 -10.20 10.47
CA LEU A 18 -9.01 -10.26 9.01
C LEU A 18 -9.85 -11.40 8.42
N GLU A 19 -9.83 -12.58 9.04
CA GLU A 19 -10.61 -13.73 8.60
C GLU A 19 -12.13 -13.51 8.75
N ALA A 20 -12.55 -12.79 9.80
CA ALA A 20 -13.96 -12.54 10.08
C ALA A 20 -14.57 -11.39 9.25
N LEU A 21 -13.82 -10.32 9.03
CA LEU A 21 -14.33 -9.05 8.47
C LEU A 21 -13.74 -8.67 7.11
N GLY A 22 -12.67 -9.34 6.66
CA GLY A 22 -11.95 -8.93 5.45
C GLY A 22 -10.96 -7.79 5.71
N ALA A 23 -10.16 -7.46 4.69
CA ALA A 23 -9.09 -6.46 4.79
C ALA A 23 -9.62 -5.02 4.70
N GLU A 24 -10.75 -4.85 4.02
CA GLU A 24 -11.46 -3.59 3.78
C GLU A 24 -11.97 -2.93 5.07
N ASP A 25 -12.28 -3.73 6.09
CA ASP A 25 -12.78 -3.27 7.39
C ASP A 25 -11.66 -3.12 8.44
N MET A 26 -10.39 -3.20 8.02
CA MET A 26 -9.23 -3.08 8.89
C MET A 26 -8.56 -1.71 8.79
N THR A 27 -8.07 -1.23 9.92
CA THR A 27 -7.22 -0.04 9.93
C THR A 27 -5.83 -0.34 9.37
N SER A 28 -5.13 0.68 8.85
CA SER A 28 -3.75 0.54 8.39
C SER A 28 -2.81 -0.03 9.46
N VAL A 29 -3.03 0.32 10.74
CA VAL A 29 -2.27 -0.22 11.88
C VAL A 29 -2.48 -1.73 12.03
N GLU A 30 -3.72 -2.20 11.88
CA GLU A 30 -4.03 -3.63 11.98
C GLU A 30 -3.50 -4.41 10.77
N LEU A 31 -3.60 -3.85 9.56
CA LEU A 31 -3.02 -4.45 8.35
C LEU A 31 -1.49 -4.56 8.47
N LEU A 32 -0.82 -3.49 8.89
CA LEU A 32 0.62 -3.50 9.11
C LEU A 32 1.01 -4.49 10.22
N SER A 33 0.17 -4.62 11.25
CA SER A 33 0.39 -5.59 12.33
C SER A 33 0.43 -7.02 11.84
N ILE A 34 -0.43 -7.37 10.88
CA ILE A 34 -0.43 -8.69 10.25
C ILE A 34 0.87 -8.93 9.49
N ILE A 35 1.31 -7.94 8.69
CA ILE A 35 2.54 -8.01 7.88
C ILE A 35 3.79 -8.18 8.77
N LEU A 36 3.88 -7.40 9.85
CA LEU A 36 5.00 -7.46 10.80
C LEU A 36 4.97 -8.71 11.67
N ARG A 37 3.78 -9.31 11.87
CA ARG A 37 3.48 -10.55 12.61
C ARG A 37 3.75 -10.52 14.11
N THR A 38 4.81 -9.84 14.55
CA THR A 38 5.23 -9.77 15.94
C THR A 38 5.70 -8.37 16.29
N GLY A 39 5.53 -8.00 17.56
CA GLY A 39 6.08 -6.77 18.11
C GLY A 39 7.57 -6.89 18.40
N THR A 40 8.00 -6.17 19.41
CA THR A 40 9.36 -6.22 19.97
C THR A 40 9.28 -6.28 21.50
N GLN A 41 10.43 -6.34 22.16
CA GLN A 41 10.45 -6.27 23.61
C GLN A 41 9.85 -4.94 24.08
N GLY A 42 8.85 -5.00 24.97
CA GLY A 42 8.18 -3.81 25.53
C GLY A 42 7.15 -3.11 24.61
N LYS A 43 6.92 -3.61 23.38
CA LYS A 43 5.88 -3.09 22.48
C LYS A 43 5.21 -4.23 21.72
N ASN A 44 3.89 -4.32 21.79
CA ASN A 44 3.16 -5.28 20.97
C ASN A 44 3.17 -4.85 19.49
N VAL A 45 2.71 -5.74 18.59
CA VAL A 45 2.78 -5.46 17.15
C VAL A 45 1.88 -4.31 16.70
N LYS A 46 0.74 -4.08 17.39
CA LYS A 46 -0.14 -2.94 17.10
C LYS A 46 0.52 -1.63 17.49
N GLU A 47 1.20 -1.59 18.65
CA GLU A 47 1.97 -0.44 19.11
C GLU A 47 3.14 -0.12 18.16
N LEU A 48 3.93 -1.12 17.78
CA LEU A 48 5.02 -0.95 16.80
C LEU A 48 4.49 -0.47 15.44
N SER A 49 3.38 -1.04 14.97
CA SER A 49 2.76 -0.62 13.71
C SER A 49 2.25 0.82 13.77
N SER A 50 1.66 1.21 14.90
CA SER A 50 1.21 2.58 15.12
C SER A 50 2.38 3.57 15.16
N GLU A 51 3.48 3.23 15.82
CA GLU A 51 4.69 4.05 15.86
C GLU A 51 5.25 4.32 14.46
N ILE A 52 5.34 3.28 13.63
CA ILE A 52 5.79 3.39 12.25
C ILE A 52 4.85 4.26 11.43
N LEU A 53 3.53 4.07 11.58
CA LEU A 53 2.52 4.81 10.80
C LEU A 53 2.30 6.26 11.27
N ASN A 54 2.79 6.61 12.45
CA ASN A 54 2.83 7.99 12.91
C ASN A 54 3.97 8.79 12.24
N GLU A 55 5.06 8.13 11.88
CA GLU A 55 6.21 8.76 11.21
C GLU A 55 6.07 8.70 9.68
N TYR A 56 5.57 7.59 9.14
CA TYR A 56 5.42 7.37 7.70
C TYR A 56 4.01 6.96 7.33
N SER A 57 3.43 7.60 6.32
CA SER A 57 2.18 7.11 5.72
C SER A 57 2.41 5.77 5.01
N VAL A 58 1.32 5.02 4.79
CA VAL A 58 1.35 3.69 4.14
C VAL A 58 2.04 3.74 2.77
N SER A 59 1.80 4.80 1.99
CA SER A 59 2.41 4.99 0.66
C SER A 59 3.91 5.30 0.72
N GLU A 60 4.39 5.84 1.84
CA GLU A 60 5.80 6.19 2.04
C GLU A 60 6.65 5.02 2.51
N LEU A 61 6.08 4.04 3.23
CA LEU A 61 6.81 2.90 3.79
C LEU A 61 7.68 2.16 2.76
N GLY A 62 7.15 1.99 1.55
CA GLY A 62 7.84 1.35 0.43
C GLY A 62 9.02 2.14 -0.14
N ASN A 63 9.02 3.46 0.06
CA ASN A 63 10.01 4.39 -0.48
C ASN A 63 11.18 4.59 0.50
N GLN A 64 10.96 4.39 1.79
CA GLN A 64 12.00 4.57 2.81
C GLN A 64 13.22 3.67 2.60
N GLY A 65 14.39 4.17 3.01
CA GLY A 65 15.62 3.39 3.02
C GLY A 65 15.56 2.26 4.05
N LEU A 66 16.29 1.17 3.80
CA LEU A 66 16.37 0.06 4.76
C LEU A 66 16.91 0.51 6.13
N GLU A 67 17.89 1.44 6.13
CA GLU A 67 18.48 1.93 7.37
C GLU A 67 17.49 2.81 8.16
N SER A 68 16.74 3.70 7.50
CA SER A 68 15.70 4.50 8.15
C SER A 68 14.62 3.61 8.78
N LEU A 69 14.17 2.56 8.08
CA LEU A 69 13.21 1.61 8.65
C LEU A 69 13.76 0.85 9.87
N LYS A 70 15.06 0.63 9.94
CA LYS A 70 15.72 -0.05 11.07
C LYS A 70 15.93 0.87 12.29
N GLU A 71 15.66 2.17 12.18
CA GLU A 71 15.70 3.09 13.33
C GLU A 71 14.58 2.78 14.33
N PHE A 72 13.48 2.16 13.87
CA PHE A 72 12.42 1.68 14.74
C PHE A 72 12.87 0.44 15.52
N GLU A 73 12.80 0.52 16.84
CA GLU A 73 13.12 -0.59 17.71
C GLU A 73 12.26 -1.81 17.37
N GLY A 74 12.91 -2.94 17.09
CA GLY A 74 12.22 -4.17 16.72
C GLY A 74 11.98 -4.37 15.22
N ILE A 75 12.40 -3.44 14.37
CA ILE A 75 12.47 -3.63 12.92
C ILE A 75 13.85 -4.17 12.53
N SER A 76 13.92 -5.49 12.42
CA SER A 76 15.11 -6.17 11.90
C SER A 76 15.24 -6.00 10.39
N ARG A 77 16.39 -6.39 9.83
CA ARG A 77 16.59 -6.49 8.37
C ARG A 77 15.48 -7.28 7.67
N VAL A 78 14.91 -8.29 8.34
CA VAL A 78 13.81 -9.10 7.80
C VAL A 78 12.54 -8.26 7.70
N LYS A 79 12.10 -7.61 8.79
CA LYS A 79 10.88 -6.79 8.78
C LYS A 79 11.03 -5.58 7.85
N ALA A 80 12.18 -4.92 7.83
CA ALA A 80 12.46 -3.84 6.88
C ALA A 80 12.36 -4.32 5.42
N GLY A 81 12.93 -5.49 5.12
CA GLY A 81 12.81 -6.12 3.80
C GLY A 81 11.37 -6.44 3.41
N GLN A 82 10.54 -6.90 4.35
CA GLN A 82 9.11 -7.14 4.12
C GLN A 82 8.37 -5.86 3.73
N LEU A 83 8.63 -4.74 4.41
CA LEU A 83 8.01 -3.45 4.09
C LEU A 83 8.45 -2.92 2.72
N LYS A 84 9.74 -3.08 2.37
CA LYS A 84 10.23 -2.75 1.03
C LYS A 84 9.55 -3.59 -0.05
N ALA A 85 9.39 -4.88 0.18
CA ALA A 85 8.73 -5.78 -0.76
C ALA A 85 7.25 -5.41 -0.93
N LEU A 86 6.54 -5.13 0.17
CA LEU A 86 5.15 -4.67 0.14
C LEU A 86 4.99 -3.40 -0.70
N GLY A 87 5.83 -2.40 -0.46
CA GLY A 87 5.80 -1.16 -1.21
C GLY A 87 6.10 -1.32 -2.70
N GLU A 88 7.03 -2.21 -3.05
CA GLU A 88 7.31 -2.52 -4.46
C GLU A 88 6.15 -3.25 -5.15
N LEU A 89 5.50 -4.19 -4.45
CA LEU A 89 4.30 -4.85 -4.97
C LEU A 89 3.17 -3.85 -5.21
N SER A 90 2.94 -2.94 -4.27
CA SER A 90 1.95 -1.85 -4.41
C SER A 90 2.25 -1.00 -5.65
N ARG A 91 3.49 -0.54 -5.84
CA ARG A 91 3.89 0.21 -7.03
C ARG A 91 3.69 -0.57 -8.33
N ARG A 92 3.94 -1.89 -8.34
CA ARG A 92 3.73 -2.73 -9.53
C ARG A 92 2.25 -2.91 -9.84
N ALA A 93 1.41 -3.06 -8.82
CA ALA A 93 -0.03 -3.13 -8.98
C ALA A 93 -0.58 -1.82 -9.57
N GLU A 94 -0.17 -0.68 -9.01
CA GLU A 94 -0.58 0.64 -9.52
C GLU A 94 -0.12 0.86 -10.97
N ARG A 95 1.12 0.49 -11.33
CA ARG A 95 1.60 0.56 -12.72
C ARG A 95 0.85 -0.38 -13.65
N ALA A 96 0.44 -1.55 -13.19
CA ALA A 96 -0.34 -2.48 -14.00
C ALA A 96 -1.76 -1.97 -14.30
N GLU A 97 -2.28 -1.08 -13.45
CA GLU A 97 -3.55 -0.38 -13.66
C GLU A 97 -3.40 0.91 -14.49
N ARG A 98 -2.18 1.42 -14.70
CA ARG A 98 -1.96 2.58 -15.57
C ARG A 98 -2.15 2.18 -17.03
N GLU A 99 -3.08 2.85 -17.69
CA GLU A 99 -3.20 2.79 -19.14
C GLU A 99 -1.93 3.33 -19.78
N THR A 100 -1.25 2.45 -20.50
CA THR A 100 -0.11 2.80 -21.34
C THR A 100 -0.62 3.01 -22.75
N ILE A 101 -0.21 4.12 -23.37
CA ILE A 101 -0.48 4.37 -24.79
C ILE A 101 0.76 3.95 -25.56
N GLU A 102 0.82 2.69 -25.97
CA GLU A 102 1.93 2.18 -26.77
C GLU A 102 1.74 2.48 -28.26
N ASN A 103 0.49 2.54 -28.72
CA ASN A 103 0.16 2.72 -30.12
C ASN A 103 -1.16 3.48 -30.36
N LEU A 104 -1.43 3.81 -31.62
CA LEU A 104 -2.64 4.55 -32.04
C LEU A 104 -3.96 3.83 -31.70
N SER A 105 -3.96 2.50 -31.58
CA SER A 105 -5.17 1.74 -31.25
C SER A 105 -5.60 1.98 -29.81
N ASP A 106 -4.64 2.15 -28.90
CA ASP A 106 -4.90 2.42 -27.48
C ASP A 106 -5.60 3.79 -27.34
N VAL A 107 -5.08 4.81 -28.05
CA VAL A 107 -5.72 6.14 -28.13
C VAL A 107 -7.15 6.02 -28.68
N ARG A 108 -7.36 5.22 -29.74
CA ARG A 108 -8.68 5.06 -30.38
C ARG A 108 -9.71 4.42 -29.47
N ALA A 109 -9.30 3.53 -28.56
CA ALA A 109 -10.19 2.96 -27.56
C ALA A 109 -10.73 4.06 -26.63
N GLU A 110 -9.85 4.95 -26.16
CA GLU A 110 -10.18 6.01 -25.20
C GLU A 110 -10.95 7.20 -25.78
N VAL A 111 -10.89 7.42 -27.09
CA VAL A 111 -11.61 8.51 -27.77
C VAL A 111 -12.81 8.03 -28.59
N GLY A 112 -13.18 6.76 -28.47
CA GLY A 112 -14.23 6.14 -29.28
C GLY A 112 -15.60 6.80 -29.11
N ASP A 113 -15.87 7.42 -27.98
CA ASP A 113 -17.10 8.16 -27.67
C ASP A 113 -17.18 9.53 -28.37
N MET A 114 -16.03 10.13 -28.74
CA MET A 114 -15.97 11.50 -29.27
C MET A 114 -16.75 11.68 -30.59
N LYS A 115 -17.02 10.59 -31.33
CA LYS A 115 -17.84 10.60 -32.55
C LYS A 115 -19.31 10.95 -32.31
N PHE A 116 -19.77 10.91 -31.06
CA PHE A 116 -21.17 11.17 -30.68
C PHE A 116 -21.37 12.52 -29.99
N LEU A 117 -20.32 13.35 -29.92
CA LEU A 117 -20.39 14.64 -29.24
C LEU A 117 -20.99 15.71 -30.18
N ASP A 118 -21.92 16.50 -29.67
CA ASP A 118 -22.60 17.58 -30.40
C ASP A 118 -21.76 18.87 -30.50
N SER A 119 -20.49 18.83 -30.11
CA SER A 119 -19.58 19.97 -30.08
C SER A 119 -18.14 19.51 -30.29
N GLU A 120 -17.30 20.41 -30.81
CA GLU A 120 -15.87 20.15 -31.00
C GLU A 120 -15.18 20.07 -29.63
N ILE A 121 -14.54 18.93 -29.35
CA ILE A 121 -13.78 18.69 -28.12
C ILE A 121 -12.36 18.27 -28.49
N LEU A 122 -11.36 18.89 -27.85
CA LEU A 122 -9.97 18.46 -27.88
C LEU A 122 -9.66 17.69 -26.59
N ARG A 123 -9.28 16.41 -26.71
CA ARG A 123 -8.69 15.64 -25.60
C ARG A 123 -7.18 15.58 -25.78
N VAL A 124 -6.45 15.73 -24.67
CA VAL A 124 -4.99 15.68 -24.62
C VAL A 124 -4.60 14.63 -23.61
N PHE A 125 -3.77 13.68 -24.03
CA PHE A 125 -3.15 12.67 -23.16
C PHE A 125 -1.72 13.13 -22.86
N TYR A 126 -1.41 13.35 -21.58
CA TYR A 126 -0.05 13.61 -21.15
C TYR A 126 0.60 12.27 -20.83
N LEU A 127 1.80 12.04 -21.39
CA LEU A 127 2.52 10.81 -21.20
C LEU A 127 3.84 11.08 -20.48
N ASN A 128 4.24 10.16 -19.60
CA ASN A 128 5.60 10.15 -19.07
C ASN A 128 6.56 9.41 -20.02
N SER A 129 7.85 9.31 -19.68
CA SER A 129 8.86 8.65 -20.53
C SER A 129 8.63 7.14 -20.73
N GLY A 130 7.70 6.53 -20.00
CA GLY A 130 7.26 5.15 -20.16
C GLY A 130 5.93 4.99 -20.90
N ASN A 131 5.42 6.04 -21.56
CA ASN A 131 4.13 6.08 -22.24
C ASN A 131 2.90 5.85 -21.32
N GLU A 132 3.05 6.02 -20.00
CA GLU A 132 1.93 5.97 -19.06
C GLU A 132 1.18 7.31 -19.08
N VAL A 133 -0.16 7.26 -19.08
CA VAL A 133 -1.00 8.46 -18.95
C VAL A 133 -0.85 9.05 -17.54
N VAL A 134 -0.65 10.37 -17.45
CA VAL A 134 -0.44 11.15 -16.21
C VAL A 134 -1.40 12.32 -16.08
#